data_AF-A0A062XXM2-F1
#
_entry.id   AF-A0A062XXM2-F1
#
_cell.length_a   1.000
_cell.length_b   1.000
_cell.length_c   1.000
_cell.angle_alpha   90.00
_cell.angle_beta   90.00
_cell.angle_gamma   90.00
#
_symmetry.space_group_name_H-M   'P 1'
#
loop_
_entity.id
_entity.type
_entity.pdbx_description
1 polymer ?
#
loop_
_entity_poly.entity_id
_entity_poly.type
_entity_poly.pdbx_seq_one_letter_code
_entity_poly.pdbx_strand_id
1 'polypeptide(L)'
;MKLEELFDTQAQQAVVEAVKAVEKESAAEVVPVVVGAAGHYPQAAWRAAALGALAGSALVSLLLKLVEVWGLPLEFWILTPPFVGAALGWLLASTLPPVARVFLTQEEMTTQVRERAEHAFLTEEVFATK
;
A
#
# COMPACT_ATOMS: atom_id res chain seq x y z
N MET A 1 4.33 -16.35 -10.83
CA MET A 1 5.53 -15.62 -11.29
C MET A 1 6.74 -16.42 -10.92
N LYS A 2 7.69 -16.57 -11.84
CA LYS A 2 8.97 -17.23 -11.57
C LYS A 2 9.97 -16.20 -11.03
N LEU A 3 10.87 -16.59 -10.14
CA LEU A 3 11.92 -15.71 -9.59
C LEU A 3 12.79 -15.10 -10.70
N GLU A 4 13.05 -15.86 -11.76
CA GLU A 4 13.80 -15.47 -12.96
C GLU A 4 13.17 -14.28 -13.72
N GLU A 5 11.86 -14.06 -13.57
CA GLU A 5 11.13 -12.94 -14.18
C GLU A 5 11.19 -11.67 -13.32
N LEU A 6 11.49 -11.83 -12.02
CA LEU A 6 11.50 -10.77 -11.01
C LEU A 6 12.88 -10.19 -10.77
N PHE A 7 13.90 -11.06 -10.77
CA PHE A 7 15.26 -10.71 -10.42
C PHE A 7 16.23 -11.23 -11.47
N ASP A 8 17.14 -10.37 -11.89
CA ASP A 8 18.27 -10.80 -12.71
C ASP A 8 19.22 -11.72 -11.90
N THR A 9 20.13 -12.38 -12.61
CA THR A 9 21.08 -13.31 -12.01
C THR A 9 21.95 -12.63 -10.95
N GLN A 10 22.27 -11.35 -11.12
CA GLN A 10 23.09 -10.58 -10.19
C GLN A 10 22.36 -10.36 -8.85
N ALA A 11 21.09 -9.96 -8.88
CA ALA A 11 20.27 -9.79 -7.69
C ALA A 11 20.04 -11.12 -6.96
N GLN A 12 19.83 -12.22 -7.70
CA GLN A 12 19.72 -13.55 -7.09
C GLN A 12 21.01 -13.95 -6.36
N GLN A 13 22.17 -13.74 -6.99
CA GLN A 13 23.46 -13.99 -6.36
C GLN A 13 23.67 -13.14 -5.11
N ALA A 14 23.31 -11.86 -5.16
CA ALA A 14 23.42 -10.95 -4.01
C ALA A 14 22.57 -11.42 -2.81
N VAL A 15 21.35 -11.91 -3.04
CA VAL A 15 20.51 -12.48 -1.98
C VAL A 15 21.15 -13.73 -1.38
N VAL A 16 21.67 -14.64 -2.22
CA VAL A 16 22.34 -15.87 -1.74
C VAL A 16 23.59 -15.55 -0.92
N GLU A 17 24.39 -14.57 -1.34
CA GLU A 17 25.58 -14.14 -0.61
C GLU A 17 25.21 -13.51 0.74
N ALA A 18 24.16 -12.68 0.78
CA ALA A 18 23.66 -12.09 2.03
C ALA A 18 23.15 -13.15 3.01
N VAL A 19 22.39 -14.14 2.53
CA VAL A 19 21.95 -15.29 3.34
C VAL A 19 23.15 -16.02 3.94
N LYS A 20 24.13 -16.39 3.09
CA LYS A 20 25.35 -17.08 3.55
C LYS A 20 26.17 -16.27 4.54
N ALA A 21 26.19 -14.95 4.44
CA ALA A 21 26.91 -14.09 5.38
C ALA A 21 26.25 -14.13 6.77
N VAL A 22 24.91 -14.06 6.84
CA VAL A 22 24.17 -14.12 8.09
C VAL A 22 24.26 -15.51 8.74
N GLU A 23 24.12 -16.58 7.95
CA GLU A 23 24.19 -17.96 8.45
C GLU A 23 25.60 -18.36 8.91
N LYS A 24 26.66 -17.68 8.48
CA LYS A 24 28.01 -17.91 9.03
C LYS A 24 28.14 -17.43 10.46
N GLU A 25 27.39 -16.40 10.83
CA GLU A 25 27.42 -15.78 12.16
C GLU A 25 26.27 -16.24 13.06
N SER A 26 25.34 -17.04 12.53
CA SER A 26 24.12 -17.48 13.19
C SER A 26 23.92 -18.99 13.03
N ALA A 27 23.41 -19.65 14.08
CA ALA A 27 22.98 -21.05 13.99
C ALA A 27 21.58 -21.21 13.35
N ALA A 28 20.98 -20.12 12.87
CA ALA A 28 19.66 -20.13 12.22
C ALA A 28 19.79 -20.22 10.70
N GLU A 29 18.90 -21.01 10.09
CA GLU A 29 18.66 -21.02 8.65
C GLU A 29 17.86 -19.78 8.24
N VAL A 30 18.27 -19.10 7.16
CA VAL A 30 17.62 -17.88 6.66
C VAL A 30 16.92 -18.19 5.34
N VAL A 31 15.59 -18.23 5.38
CA VAL A 31 14.77 -18.49 4.18
C VAL A 31 14.18 -17.18 3.63
N PRO A 32 14.64 -16.72 2.44
CA PRO A 32 14.08 -15.52 1.82
C PRO A 32 12.69 -15.78 1.24
N VAL A 33 11.76 -14.87 1.50
CA VAL A 33 10.40 -14.91 0.95
C VAL A 33 10.14 -13.69 0.07
N VAL A 34 9.60 -13.92 -1.13
CA VAL A 34 9.25 -12.86 -2.08
C VAL A 34 7.75 -12.89 -2.33
N VAL A 35 7.09 -11.77 -2.03
CA VAL A 35 5.65 -11.58 -2.22
C VAL A 35 5.38 -10.25 -2.90
N GLY A 36 4.28 -10.17 -3.66
CA GLY A 36 3.90 -8.93 -4.35
C GLY A 36 3.46 -7.81 -3.38
N ALA A 37 2.91 -8.17 -2.22
CA ALA A 37 2.54 -7.24 -1.16
C ALA A 37 2.69 -7.92 0.20
N ALA A 38 3.18 -7.18 1.20
CA ALA A 38 3.28 -7.66 2.56
C ALA A 38 1.89 -7.82 3.21
N GLY A 39 0.95 -6.93 2.90
CA GLY A 39 -0.40 -6.99 3.46
C GLY A 39 -1.34 -5.99 2.79
N HIS A 40 -2.51 -5.84 3.40
CA HIS A 40 -3.50 -4.84 2.98
C HIS A 40 -3.36 -3.57 3.84
N TYR A 41 -3.62 -2.42 3.23
CA TYR A 41 -3.43 -1.10 3.88
C TYR A 41 -4.73 -0.31 3.95
N PRO A 42 -5.73 -0.77 4.72
CA PRO A 42 -7.02 -0.07 4.83
C PRO A 42 -6.88 1.35 5.39
N GLN A 43 -5.90 1.59 6.26
CA GLN A 43 -5.62 2.92 6.80
C GLN A 43 -5.23 3.93 5.70
N ALA A 44 -4.50 3.49 4.67
CA ALA A 44 -4.12 4.34 3.55
C ALA A 44 -5.36 4.74 2.75
N ALA A 45 -6.28 3.80 2.52
CA ALA A 45 -7.53 4.05 1.82
C ALA A 45 -8.44 5.02 2.58
N TRP A 46 -8.58 4.87 3.91
CA TRP A 46 -9.35 5.79 4.74
C TRP A 46 -8.75 7.20 4.79
N ARG A 47 -7.42 7.33 4.93
CA ARG A 47 -6.73 8.62 4.91
C ARG A 47 -6.87 9.32 3.56
N ALA A 48 -6.73 8.56 2.46
CA ALA A 48 -6.93 9.07 1.12
C ALA A 48 -8.39 9.49 0.86
N ALA A 49 -9.36 8.74 1.36
CA ALA A 49 -10.78 9.09 1.29
C ALA A 49 -11.07 10.38 2.06
N ALA A 50 -10.53 10.53 3.28
CA ALA A 50 -10.70 11.75 4.06
C ALA A 50 -10.10 12.97 3.34
N LEU A 51 -8.87 12.84 2.80
CA LEU A 51 -8.26 13.92 2.02
C LEU A 51 -9.06 14.21 0.74
N GLY A 52 -9.52 13.16 0.05
CA GLY A 52 -10.34 13.27 -1.15
C GLY A 52 -11.65 14.00 -0.88
N ALA A 53 -12.30 13.74 0.25
CA ALA A 53 -13.52 14.44 0.66
C ALA A 53 -13.29 15.96 0.81
N LEU A 54 -12.21 16.32 1.51
CA LEU A 54 -11.83 17.72 1.71
C LEU A 54 -11.45 18.40 0.38
N ALA A 55 -10.66 17.73 -0.45
CA ALA A 55 -10.24 18.24 -1.75
C ALA A 55 -11.43 18.41 -2.71
N GLY A 56 -12.37 17.46 -2.72
CA GLY A 56 -13.59 17.53 -3.52
C GLY A 56 -14.43 18.74 -3.17
N SER A 57 -14.70 18.94 -1.87
CA SER A 57 -15.43 20.13 -1.38
C SER A 57 -14.70 21.43 -1.71
N ALA A 58 -13.38 21.49 -1.51
CA ALA A 58 -12.58 22.67 -1.81
C ALA A 58 -12.58 23.02 -3.31
N LEU A 59 -12.44 22.00 -4.17
CA LEU A 59 -12.42 22.17 -5.62
C LEU A 59 -13.76 22.73 -6.13
N VAL A 60 -14.87 22.15 -5.69
CA VAL A 60 -16.21 22.62 -6.09
C VAL A 60 -16.49 24.02 -5.56
N SER A 61 -16.08 24.32 -4.32
CA SER A 61 -16.19 25.67 -3.76
C SER A 61 -15.42 26.72 -4.57
N LEU A 62 -14.25 26.34 -5.11
CA LEU A 62 -13.48 27.20 -6.00
C LEU A 62 -14.15 27.37 -7.37
N LEU A 63 -14.67 26.28 -7.95
CA LEU A 63 -15.35 26.30 -9.24
C LEU A 63 -16.61 27.17 -9.22
N LEU A 64 -17.39 27.13 -8.15
CA LEU A 64 -18.58 27.99 -7.99
C LEU A 64 -18.25 29.48 -7.90
N LYS A 65 -16.99 29.86 -7.60
CA LYS A 65 -16.54 31.26 -7.70
C LYS A 65 -16.18 31.67 -9.12
N LEU A 66 -15.87 30.71 -9.99
CA LEU A 66 -15.39 30.93 -11.36
C LEU A 66 -16.51 30.82 -12.39
N VAL A 67 -17.55 30.04 -12.08
CA VAL A 67 -18.65 29.72 -12.99
C VAL A 67 -19.97 29.99 -12.27
N GLU A 68 -20.83 30.81 -12.87
CA GLU A 68 -22.22 30.91 -12.45
C GLU A 68 -22.97 29.64 -12.87
N VAL A 69 -23.29 28.80 -11.89
CA VAL A 69 -24.04 27.58 -12.13
C VAL A 69 -25.47 27.77 -11.64
N TRP A 70 -26.42 27.70 -12.58
CA TRP A 70 -27.86 27.82 -12.31
C TRP A 70 -28.54 26.46 -12.51
N GLY A 71 -29.58 26.16 -11.72
CA GLY A 71 -30.50 25.05 -11.98
C GLY A 71 -30.27 23.73 -11.21
N LEU A 72 -29.30 23.65 -10.29
CA LEU A 72 -29.15 22.51 -9.39
C LEU A 72 -29.43 22.91 -7.93
N PRO A 73 -30.14 22.08 -7.14
CA PRO A 73 -30.41 22.38 -5.74
C PRO A 73 -29.11 22.52 -4.95
N LEU A 74 -29.09 23.47 -4.00
CA LEU A 74 -27.90 23.85 -3.26
C LEU A 74 -27.35 22.68 -2.41
N GLU A 75 -28.24 21.78 -1.99
CA GLU A 75 -27.91 20.58 -1.24
C GLU A 75 -27.02 19.63 -2.05
N PHE A 76 -27.24 19.51 -3.37
CA PHE A 76 -26.39 18.68 -4.22
C PHE A 76 -24.97 19.23 -4.30
N TRP A 77 -24.82 20.56 -4.37
CA TRP A 77 -23.50 21.21 -4.41
C TRP A 77 -22.72 21.08 -3.11
N ILE A 78 -23.41 20.97 -1.97
CA ILE A 78 -22.76 20.81 -0.66
C ILE A 78 -22.46 19.33 -0.39
N LEU A 79 -23.40 18.45 -0.69
CA LEU A 79 -23.35 17.07 -0.24
C LEU A 79 -22.54 16.18 -1.19
N THR A 80 -22.66 16.36 -2.51
CA THR A 80 -22.03 15.45 -3.48
C THR A 80 -20.51 15.52 -3.54
N PRO A 81 -19.85 16.71 -3.48
CA PRO A 81 -18.39 16.78 -3.66
C PRO A 81 -17.57 15.99 -2.63
N PRO A 82 -17.88 16.02 -1.31
CA PRO A 82 -17.11 15.23 -0.35
C PRO A 82 -17.29 13.73 -0.56
N PHE A 83 -18.49 13.25 -0.91
CA PHE A 83 -18.70 11.82 -1.18
C PHE A 83 -17.97 11.35 -2.43
N VAL A 84 -18.05 12.11 -3.52
CA VAL A 84 -17.32 11.79 -4.76
C VAL A 84 -15.82 11.85 -4.52
N GLY A 85 -15.34 12.90 -3.85
CA GLY A 85 -13.94 13.03 -3.48
C GLY A 85 -13.44 11.89 -2.61
N ALA A 86 -14.22 11.49 -1.60
CA ALA A 86 -13.90 10.35 -0.73
C ALA A 86 -13.82 9.03 -1.52
N ALA A 87 -14.82 8.77 -2.37
CA ALA A 87 -14.86 7.57 -3.19
C ALA A 87 -13.67 7.49 -4.15
N LEU A 88 -13.30 8.60 -4.79
CA LEU A 88 -12.13 8.67 -5.66
C LEU A 88 -10.82 8.49 -4.87
N GLY A 89 -10.68 9.14 -3.72
CA GLY A 89 -9.51 8.99 -2.85
C GLY A 89 -9.32 7.54 -2.38
N TRP A 90 -10.41 6.90 -1.93
CA TRP A 90 -10.42 5.49 -1.58
C TRP A 90 -10.02 4.60 -2.76
N LEU A 91 -10.66 4.79 -3.92
CA LEU A 91 -10.41 3.97 -5.10
C LEU A 91 -8.95 4.08 -5.55
N LEU A 92 -8.40 5.28 -5.59
CA LEU A 92 -7.01 5.50 -5.99
C LEU A 92 -6.03 4.82 -5.02
N ALA A 93 -6.23 4.99 -3.71
CA ALA A 93 -5.34 4.37 -2.72
C ALA A 93 -5.49 2.84 -2.64
N SER A 94 -6.69 2.30 -2.91
CA SER A 94 -6.92 0.85 -2.89
C SER A 94 -6.41 0.13 -4.14
N THR A 95 -6.33 0.82 -5.28
CA THR A 95 -5.94 0.21 -6.57
C THR A 95 -4.50 0.52 -6.99
N LEU A 96 -3.95 1.66 -6.56
CA LEU A 96 -2.61 2.10 -6.95
C LEU A 96 -1.65 2.09 -5.74
N PRO A 97 -0.74 1.10 -5.64
CA PRO A 97 0.23 1.03 -4.55
C PRO A 97 1.08 2.29 -4.34
N PRO A 98 1.50 3.04 -5.39
CA PRO A 98 2.22 4.30 -5.20
C PRO A 98 1.41 5.34 -4.43
N VAL A 99 0.08 5.40 -4.64
CA VAL A 99 -0.81 6.33 -3.94
C VAL A 99 -0.95 5.91 -2.48
N ALA A 100 -1.16 4.61 -2.22
CA ALA A 100 -1.25 4.08 -0.86
C ALA A 100 0.00 4.42 -0.03
N ARG A 101 1.20 4.32 -0.63
CA ARG A 101 2.49 4.58 0.05
C ARG A 101 2.62 6.01 0.57
N VAL A 102 1.97 6.99 -0.06
CA VAL A 102 1.98 8.39 0.42
C VAL A 102 1.24 8.52 1.76
N PHE A 103 0.26 7.67 2.01
CA PHE A 103 -0.57 7.70 3.23
C PHE A 103 -0.10 6.72 4.30
N LEU A 104 1.02 6.04 4.10
CA LEU A 104 1.56 5.04 5.03
C LEU A 104 2.84 5.54 5.69
N THR A 105 3.02 5.18 6.95
CA THR A 105 4.29 5.37 7.64
C THR A 105 5.22 4.19 7.39
N GLN A 106 6.53 4.42 7.53
CA GLN A 106 7.51 3.34 7.45
C GLN A 106 7.30 2.27 8.53
N GLU A 107 6.82 2.68 9.70
CA GLU A 107 6.48 1.77 10.80
C GLU A 107 5.32 0.84 10.40
N GLU A 108 4.23 1.38 9.84
CA GLU A 108 3.09 0.58 9.36
C GLU A 108 3.50 -0.44 8.29
N MET A 109 4.38 -0.03 7.37
CA MET A 109 4.93 -0.93 6.35
C MET A 109 5.82 -2.01 6.97
N THR A 110 6.66 -1.66 7.94
CA THR A 110 7.58 -2.60 8.59
C THR A 110 6.82 -3.64 9.41
N THR A 111 5.78 -3.22 10.14
CA THR A 111 4.90 -4.12 10.87
C THR A 111 4.23 -5.13 9.94
N GLN A 112 3.69 -4.68 8.80
CA GLN A 112 3.09 -5.59 7.82
C GLN A 112 4.10 -6.57 7.21
N VAL A 113 5.33 -6.13 6.95
CA VAL A 113 6.40 -7.03 6.48
C VAL A 113 6.70 -8.10 7.54
N ARG A 114 6.77 -7.72 8.81
CA ARG A 114 7.00 -8.66 9.92
C ARG A 114 5.86 -9.68 10.04
N GLU A 115 4.61 -9.22 10.09
CA GLU A 115 3.43 -10.08 10.16
C GLU A 115 3.36 -11.04 8.97
N ARG A 116 3.72 -10.57 7.77
CA ARG A 116 3.76 -11.42 6.58
C ARG A 116 4.83 -12.49 6.64
N ALA A 117 6.00 -12.16 7.16
CA ALA A 117 7.10 -13.10 7.35
C ALA A 117 6.74 -14.16 8.39
N GLU A 118 6.13 -13.78 9.50
CA GLU A 118 5.62 -14.71 10.52
C GLU A 118 4.55 -15.63 9.95
N HIS A 119 3.60 -15.07 9.17
CA HIS A 119 2.59 -15.87 8.49
C HIS A 119 3.22 -16.85 7.48
N ALA A 120 4.24 -16.43 6.71
CA ALA A 120 4.95 -17.30 5.79
C ALA A 120 5.69 -18.41 6.55
N PHE A 121 6.37 -18.07 7.64
CA PHE A 121 7.12 -19.01 8.46
C PHE A 121 6.25 -20.15 8.98
N LEU A 122 5.04 -19.83 9.44
CA LEU A 122 4.08 -20.83 9.91
C LEU A 122 3.42 -21.61 8.77
N THR A 123 2.98 -20.92 7.70
CA THR A 123 2.22 -21.54 6.61
C THR A 123 3.08 -22.46 5.75
N GLU A 124 4.34 -22.08 5.52
CA GLU A 124 5.30 -22.87 4.74
C GLU A 124 6.13 -23.80 5.62
N GLU A 125 5.79 -23.91 6.91
CA GLU A 125 6.46 -24.78 7.89
C GLU A 125 7.99 -24.63 7.93
N VAL A 126 8.49 -23.40 7.78
CA VAL A 126 9.93 -23.10 7.77
C VAL A 126 10.62 -23.49 9.09
N PHE A 127 9.85 -23.69 10.16
CA PHE A 127 10.34 -24.23 11.43
C PHE A 127 10.66 -25.74 11.41
N ALA A 128 10.21 -26.47 10.39
CA ALA A 128 10.33 -27.92 10.25
C ALA A 128 11.18 -28.31 9.02
N THR A 129 12.15 -27.47 8.65
CA THR A 129 13.16 -27.81 7.65
C THR A 129 14.09 -28.92 8.18
N LYS A 130 14.53 -29.82 7.29
CA LYS A 130 15.31 -31.02 7.63
C LYS A 130 16.82 -30.79 7.57
#